data_AF-A0A965JLW9-F1
#
_entry.id   AF-A0A965JLW9-F1
#
_cell.length_a   1.000
_cell.length_b   1.000
_cell.length_c   1.000
_cell.angle_alpha   90.00
_cell.angle_beta   90.00
_cell.angle_gamma   90.00
#
_symmetry.space_group_name_H-M   'P 1'
#
loop_
_entity.id
_entity.type
_entity.pdbx_description
1 polymer ?
#
loop_
_entity_poly.entity_id
_entity_poly.type
_entity_poly.pdbx_seq_one_letter_code
_entity_poly.pdbx_strand_id
1 'polypeptide(L)'
;KELSENCLRGLIDLLNTSNRFQVKKCESTMFSSDPKSLSFGLALAWNSVDSLCLKYEVDALMVLEYFDTDFSVLNPGAIAANTIGNVLNGNQVSVQVTGTAKSFCGYRVYYSKTKSILYEDRFDYKKTWTQNSSNPIDAVSKLIKKNDALYDVSYETGQEFAMKVIPLYYWENRDMYKGKKGDMERGERQAIAKDWEGAFKTWVEVYEMNNKNKIRAIAAFNAALACEVLGKLYDAQIWIQRAYIEDGKEVARNYSDIIDYRLRQQAKLKEQTEE
;
A
#
# COMPACT_ATOMS: atom_id res chain seq x y z
N LYS A 1 -2.90 -1.31 -26.15
CA LYS A 1 -3.46 -2.67 -25.97
C LYS A 1 -2.55 -3.54 -25.11
N GLU A 2 -1.28 -3.75 -25.49
CA GLU A 2 -0.39 -4.61 -24.71
C GLU A 2 -0.10 -4.08 -23.29
N LEU A 3 0.18 -2.79 -23.15
CA LEU A 3 0.40 -2.16 -21.84
C LEU A 3 -0.84 -2.22 -20.94
N SER A 4 -2.04 -2.01 -21.49
CA SER A 4 -3.30 -2.16 -20.74
C SER A 4 -3.57 -3.61 -20.32
N GLU A 5 -3.23 -4.58 -21.15
CA GLU A 5 -3.30 -6.01 -20.79
C GLU A 5 -2.29 -6.35 -19.69
N ASN A 6 -1.09 -5.75 -19.73
CA ASN A 6 -0.09 -5.92 -18.68
C ASN A 6 -0.53 -5.30 -17.34
N CYS A 7 -1.27 -4.19 -17.37
CA CYS A 7 -1.93 -3.63 -16.19
C CYS A 7 -2.98 -4.58 -15.60
N LEU A 8 -3.88 -5.11 -16.44
CA LEU A 8 -4.84 -6.14 -16.01
C LEU A 8 -4.13 -7.38 -15.45
N ARG A 9 -3.00 -7.79 -16.03
CA ARG A 9 -2.19 -8.91 -15.52
C ARG A 9 -1.72 -8.65 -14.10
N GLY A 10 -1.09 -7.50 -13.82
CA GLY A 10 -0.62 -7.16 -12.47
C GLY A 10 -1.73 -7.08 -11.44
N LEU A 11 -2.88 -6.55 -11.84
CA LEU A 11 -4.10 -6.53 -11.02
C LEU A 11 -4.58 -7.95 -10.66
N ILE A 12 -4.70 -8.82 -11.66
CA ILE A 12 -5.15 -10.22 -11.50
C ILE A 12 -4.17 -11.00 -10.63
N ASP A 13 -2.87 -10.88 -10.91
CA ASP A 13 -1.81 -11.58 -10.19
C ASP A 13 -1.87 -11.27 -8.69
N LEU A 14 -2.13 -10.00 -8.32
CA LEU A 14 -2.26 -9.63 -6.91
C LEU A 14 -3.61 -10.03 -6.30
N LEU A 15 -4.73 -9.85 -7.01
CA LEU A 15 -6.05 -10.26 -6.52
C LEU A 15 -6.11 -11.76 -6.20
N ASN A 16 -5.46 -12.59 -7.01
CA ASN A 16 -5.40 -14.03 -6.79
C ASN A 16 -4.55 -14.45 -5.58
N THR A 17 -3.79 -13.54 -4.97
CA THR A 17 -3.10 -13.81 -3.69
C THR A 17 -4.04 -13.76 -2.48
N SER A 18 -5.23 -13.19 -2.65
CA SER A 18 -6.24 -13.07 -1.60
C SER A 18 -7.27 -14.18 -1.71
N ASN A 19 -7.59 -14.83 -0.58
CA ASN A 19 -8.70 -15.78 -0.50
C ASN A 19 -10.08 -15.10 -0.58
N ARG A 20 -10.14 -13.76 -0.58
CA ARG A 20 -11.41 -13.00 -0.64
C ARG A 20 -12.01 -12.96 -2.05
N PHE A 21 -11.19 -13.06 -3.09
CA PHE A 21 -11.63 -12.88 -4.47
C PHE A 21 -11.26 -14.09 -5.32
N GLN A 22 -12.19 -14.50 -6.18
CA GLN A 22 -11.91 -15.41 -7.29
C GLN A 22 -11.99 -14.62 -8.58
N VAL A 23 -10.86 -14.39 -9.24
CA VAL A 23 -10.80 -13.55 -10.43
C VAL A 23 -10.77 -14.41 -11.69
N LYS A 24 -11.65 -14.09 -12.64
CA LYS A 24 -11.66 -14.69 -13.99
C LYS A 24 -11.45 -13.59 -15.02
N LYS A 25 -10.44 -13.75 -15.88
CA LYS A 25 -10.15 -12.79 -16.95
C LYS A 25 -11.15 -12.95 -18.09
N CYS A 26 -11.76 -11.84 -18.51
CA CYS A 26 -12.53 -11.80 -19.74
C CYS A 26 -11.58 -11.63 -20.93
N GLU A 27 -11.66 -12.53 -21.92
CA GLU A 27 -10.85 -12.46 -23.15
C GLU A 27 -11.40 -11.45 -24.16
N SER A 28 -12.60 -10.91 -23.93
CA SER A 28 -13.24 -9.96 -24.84
C SER A 28 -12.82 -8.53 -24.52
N THR A 29 -12.40 -7.79 -25.54
CA THR A 29 -12.18 -6.34 -25.46
C THR A 29 -13.31 -5.61 -26.17
N MET A 30 -13.94 -4.65 -25.52
CA MET A 30 -14.87 -3.72 -26.17
C MET A 30 -14.10 -2.44 -26.54
N PHE A 31 -14.24 -2.01 -27.79
CA PHE A 31 -13.60 -0.78 -28.24
C PHE A 31 -14.49 0.41 -27.92
N SER A 32 -13.92 1.42 -27.25
CA SER A 32 -14.55 2.73 -27.10
C SER A 32 -14.76 3.37 -28.48
N SER A 33 -15.82 4.18 -28.61
CA SER A 33 -16.04 5.03 -29.78
C SER A 33 -14.90 6.03 -29.99
N ASP A 34 -14.24 6.45 -28.91
CA ASP A 34 -13.00 7.22 -28.95
C ASP A 34 -11.88 6.46 -28.20
N PRO A 35 -10.97 5.79 -28.92
CA PRO A 35 -9.85 5.05 -28.34
C PRO A 35 -8.82 5.92 -27.61
N LYS A 36 -8.82 7.25 -27.79
CA LYS A 36 -7.88 8.19 -27.15
C LYS A 36 -8.47 8.89 -25.93
N SER A 37 -9.76 8.71 -25.67
CA SER A 37 -10.40 9.32 -24.51
C SER A 37 -9.83 8.75 -23.21
N LEU A 38 -9.47 9.65 -22.29
CA LEU A 38 -9.13 9.32 -20.89
C LEU A 38 -10.29 9.61 -19.93
N SER A 39 -11.50 9.62 -20.45
CA SER A 39 -12.73 9.85 -19.69
C SER A 39 -13.57 8.58 -19.67
N PHE A 40 -14.38 8.42 -18.62
CA PHE A 40 -15.35 7.34 -18.55
C PHE A 40 -16.37 7.45 -19.68
N GLY A 41 -16.59 6.32 -20.37
CA GLY A 41 -17.66 6.19 -21.35
C GLY A 41 -19.03 6.00 -20.68
N LEU A 42 -20.06 5.87 -21.51
CA LEU A 42 -21.37 5.42 -21.05
C LEU A 42 -21.24 4.06 -20.35
N ALA A 43 -21.96 3.90 -19.24
CA ALA A 43 -22.03 2.63 -18.54
C ALA A 43 -22.55 1.53 -19.47
N LEU A 44 -22.02 0.32 -19.32
CA LEU A 44 -22.49 -0.85 -20.03
C LEU A 44 -23.95 -1.10 -19.67
N ALA A 45 -24.75 -1.48 -20.67
CA ALA A 45 -26.13 -1.90 -20.43
C ALA A 45 -26.15 -3.12 -19.49
N TRP A 46 -27.08 -3.13 -18.52
CA TRP A 46 -27.19 -4.19 -17.53
C TRP A 46 -27.34 -5.58 -18.14
N ASN A 47 -28.05 -5.71 -19.27
CA ASN A 47 -28.17 -7.00 -19.96
C ASN A 47 -26.80 -7.59 -20.38
N SER A 48 -25.86 -6.73 -20.79
CA SER A 48 -24.50 -7.15 -21.15
C SER A 48 -23.68 -7.52 -19.92
N VAL A 49 -23.80 -6.74 -18.83
CA VAL A 49 -23.15 -7.02 -17.54
C VAL A 49 -23.64 -8.36 -16.99
N ASP A 50 -24.96 -8.54 -16.91
CA ASP A 50 -25.61 -9.76 -16.41
C ASP A 50 -25.17 -10.98 -17.25
N SER A 51 -25.13 -10.84 -18.58
CA SER A 51 -24.68 -11.92 -19.46
C SER A 51 -23.22 -12.32 -19.22
N LEU A 52 -22.33 -11.35 -18.98
CA LEU A 52 -20.92 -11.61 -18.67
C LEU A 52 -20.75 -12.23 -17.28
N CYS A 53 -21.42 -11.68 -16.26
CA CYS A 53 -21.40 -12.22 -14.90
C CYS A 53 -21.90 -13.67 -14.86
N LEU A 54 -23.00 -13.98 -15.55
CA LEU A 54 -23.52 -15.35 -15.67
C LEU A 54 -22.55 -16.27 -16.42
N LYS A 55 -22.00 -15.83 -17.56
CA LYS A 55 -21.07 -16.63 -18.36
C LYS A 55 -19.81 -17.01 -17.60
N TYR A 56 -19.28 -16.10 -16.79
CA TYR A 56 -18.07 -16.32 -16.02
C TYR A 56 -18.35 -16.80 -14.59
N GLU A 57 -19.61 -16.94 -14.16
CA GLU A 57 -19.99 -17.31 -12.79
C GLU A 57 -19.32 -16.41 -11.74
N VAL A 58 -19.47 -15.10 -11.90
CA VAL A 58 -18.92 -14.08 -10.99
C VAL A 58 -20.00 -13.09 -10.59
N ASP A 59 -19.91 -12.54 -9.38
CA ASP A 59 -20.92 -11.61 -8.87
C ASP A 59 -20.76 -10.18 -9.41
N ALA A 60 -19.53 -9.80 -9.77
CA ALA A 60 -19.17 -8.46 -10.20
C ALA A 60 -18.30 -8.47 -11.47
N LEU A 61 -18.45 -7.43 -12.29
CA LEU A 61 -17.64 -7.18 -13.47
C LEU A 61 -16.78 -5.94 -13.24
N MET A 62 -15.46 -6.10 -13.26
CA MET A 62 -14.52 -4.98 -13.25
C MET A 62 -14.04 -4.70 -14.67
N VAL A 63 -14.11 -3.43 -15.08
CA VAL A 63 -13.75 -2.95 -16.41
C VAL A 63 -12.63 -1.91 -16.28
N LEU A 64 -11.56 -2.10 -17.05
CA LEU A 64 -10.55 -1.07 -17.31
C LEU A 64 -11.06 -0.22 -18.49
N GLU A 65 -11.65 0.94 -18.19
CA GLU A 65 -12.39 1.78 -19.13
C GLU A 65 -11.45 2.53 -20.09
N TYR A 66 -10.32 3.01 -19.56
CA TYR A 66 -9.24 3.59 -20.35
C TYR A 66 -7.90 3.35 -19.66
N PHE A 67 -6.82 3.38 -20.43
CA PHE A 67 -5.47 3.21 -19.95
C PHE A 67 -4.48 3.96 -20.84
N ASP A 68 -3.67 4.80 -20.24
CA ASP A 68 -2.63 5.57 -20.91
C ASP A 68 -1.35 5.60 -20.09
N THR A 69 -0.22 5.81 -20.77
CA THR A 69 1.10 5.82 -20.14
C THR A 69 2.01 6.81 -20.83
N ASP A 70 2.83 7.48 -20.05
CA ASP A 70 3.86 8.38 -20.53
C ASP A 70 5.22 8.05 -19.90
N PHE A 71 6.30 8.28 -20.65
CA PHE A 71 7.66 8.18 -20.15
C PHE A 71 8.46 9.40 -20.55
N SER A 72 9.00 10.09 -19.54
CA SER A 72 9.83 11.27 -19.71
C SER A 72 11.18 11.07 -19.03
N VAL A 73 12.23 11.64 -19.61
CA VAL A 73 13.56 11.68 -18.99
C VAL A 73 13.84 13.12 -18.62
N LEU A 74 14.00 13.37 -17.33
CA LEU A 74 14.43 14.67 -16.83
C LEU A 74 15.93 14.84 -17.14
N ASN A 75 16.17 15.69 -18.14
CA ASN A 75 17.40 16.40 -18.49
C ASN A 75 18.58 15.62 -19.13
N PRO A 76 18.52 15.31 -20.43
CA PRO A 76 19.72 14.98 -21.22
C PRO A 76 20.58 16.22 -21.58
N GLY A 77 19.94 17.36 -21.88
CA GLY A 77 20.60 18.54 -22.48
C GLY A 77 21.22 19.55 -21.51
N ALA A 78 20.54 19.89 -20.41
CA ALA A 78 21.08 20.85 -19.44
C ALA A 78 22.27 20.29 -18.64
N ILE A 79 22.33 18.96 -18.49
CA ILE A 79 23.45 18.32 -17.80
C ILE A 79 24.70 18.33 -18.68
N ALA A 80 24.56 18.10 -19.99
CA ALA A 80 25.67 18.21 -20.93
C ALA A 80 26.30 19.62 -20.94
N ALA A 81 25.47 20.68 -20.88
CA ALA A 81 25.94 22.06 -20.79
C ALA A 81 26.68 22.36 -19.46
N ASN A 82 26.14 21.89 -18.33
CA ASN A 82 26.75 22.08 -17.00
C ASN A 82 28.02 21.24 -16.78
N THR A 83 28.16 20.08 -17.44
CA THR A 83 29.40 19.28 -17.37
C THR A 83 30.57 19.93 -18.09
N ILE A 84 30.33 20.58 -19.23
CA ILE A 84 31.42 21.21 -20.02
C ILE A 84 32.02 22.39 -19.24
N GLY A 85 31.19 23.22 -18.59
CA GLY A 85 31.66 24.34 -17.77
C GLY A 85 32.43 23.93 -16.50
N ASN A 86 32.07 22.79 -15.88
CA ASN A 86 32.70 22.34 -14.63
C ASN A 86 33.97 21.50 -14.82
N VAL A 87 34.09 20.77 -15.94
CA VAL A 87 35.33 20.04 -16.31
C VAL A 87 36.46 21.00 -16.64
N LEU A 88 36.16 22.14 -17.28
CA LEU A 88 37.13 23.21 -17.52
C LEU A 88 37.66 23.86 -16.22
N ASN A 89 36.96 23.67 -15.10
CA ASN A 89 37.32 24.16 -13.76
C ASN A 89 37.90 23.08 -12.83
N GLY A 90 38.18 21.86 -13.32
CA GLY A 90 38.89 20.81 -12.57
C GLY A 90 38.08 20.05 -11.53
N ASN A 91 36.76 20.18 -11.49
CA ASN A 91 35.90 19.44 -10.56
C ASN A 91 35.49 18.06 -11.11
N GLN A 92 35.39 17.05 -10.22
CA GLN A 92 34.74 15.79 -10.58
C GLN A 92 33.23 16.02 -10.75
N VAL A 93 32.76 15.98 -11.99
CA VAL A 93 31.35 16.16 -12.29
C VAL A 93 30.67 14.80 -12.34
N SER A 94 29.66 14.61 -11.49
CA SER A 94 28.72 13.50 -11.62
C SER A 94 27.40 14.02 -12.18
N VAL A 95 26.81 13.24 -13.07
CA VAL A 95 25.60 13.50 -13.82
C VAL A 95 24.56 12.51 -13.37
N GLN A 96 23.44 13.03 -12.87
CA GLN A 96 22.28 12.24 -12.51
C GLN A 96 21.20 12.37 -13.58
N VAL A 97 20.80 11.25 -14.17
CA VAL A 97 19.68 11.18 -15.11
C VAL A 97 18.53 10.48 -14.43
N THR A 98 17.32 11.04 -14.53
CA THR A 98 16.10 10.46 -13.97
C THR A 98 15.07 10.19 -15.06
N GLY A 99 14.71 8.92 -15.24
CA GLY A 99 13.58 8.50 -16.05
C GLY A 99 12.32 8.41 -15.18
N THR A 100 11.20 8.93 -15.66
CA THR A 100 9.91 8.87 -14.97
C THR A 100 8.86 8.29 -15.92
N ALA A 101 8.28 7.16 -15.54
CA ALA A 101 7.08 6.61 -16.18
C ALA A 101 5.85 6.96 -15.35
N LYS A 102 4.75 7.27 -16.02
CA LYS A 102 3.44 7.50 -15.41
C LYS A 102 2.41 6.64 -16.14
N SER A 103 1.43 6.15 -15.40
CA SER A 103 0.25 5.49 -15.93
C SER A 103 -1.01 6.17 -15.40
N PHE A 104 -2.02 6.25 -16.25
CA PHE A 104 -3.35 6.78 -15.95
C PHE A 104 -4.39 5.77 -16.40
N CYS A 105 -5.31 5.42 -15.51
CA CYS A 105 -6.37 4.48 -15.81
C CYS A 105 -7.69 4.88 -15.14
N GLY A 106 -8.78 4.26 -15.59
CA GLY A 106 -10.09 4.36 -14.96
C GLY A 106 -10.65 2.96 -14.78
N TYR A 107 -11.06 2.64 -13.56
CA TYR A 107 -11.74 1.38 -13.28
C TYR A 107 -13.21 1.65 -13.00
N ARG A 108 -14.05 0.75 -13.51
CA ARG A 108 -15.47 0.70 -13.16
C ARG A 108 -15.84 -0.71 -12.72
N VAL A 109 -16.54 -0.83 -11.60
CA VAL A 109 -16.97 -2.11 -11.04
C VAL A 109 -18.49 -2.15 -10.99
N TYR A 110 -19.06 -3.09 -11.74
CA TYR A 110 -20.50 -3.35 -11.79
C TYR A 110 -20.85 -4.53 -10.88
N TYR A 111 -21.95 -4.44 -10.16
CA TYR A 111 -22.51 -5.54 -9.38
C TYR A 111 -23.87 -5.94 -9.95
N SER A 112 -23.92 -7.15 -10.54
CA SER A 112 -25.07 -7.60 -11.32
C SER A 112 -26.32 -7.81 -10.45
N LYS A 113 -26.15 -8.32 -9.22
CA LYS A 113 -27.26 -8.67 -8.32
C LYS A 113 -28.18 -7.49 -8.00
N THR A 114 -27.62 -6.32 -7.70
CA THR A 114 -28.39 -5.10 -7.36
C THR A 114 -28.43 -4.09 -8.50
N LYS A 115 -27.77 -4.37 -9.62
CA LYS A 115 -27.64 -3.44 -10.76
C LYS A 115 -27.10 -2.07 -10.32
N SER A 116 -26.00 -2.10 -9.57
CA SER A 116 -25.30 -0.89 -9.10
C SER A 116 -23.85 -0.86 -9.57
N ILE A 117 -23.31 0.35 -9.68
CA ILE A 117 -21.89 0.59 -9.91
C ILE A 117 -21.26 0.79 -8.53
N LEU A 118 -20.43 -0.16 -8.10
CA LEU A 118 -19.78 -0.13 -6.78
C LEU A 118 -18.58 0.82 -6.76
N TYR A 119 -17.95 1.02 -7.92
CA TYR A 119 -16.77 1.87 -8.07
C TYR A 119 -16.72 2.45 -9.48
N GLU A 120 -16.41 3.74 -9.57
CA GLU A 120 -16.07 4.43 -10.79
C GLU A 120 -15.14 5.59 -10.43
N ASP A 121 -13.83 5.40 -10.62
CA ASP A 121 -12.88 6.48 -10.38
C ASP A 121 -11.55 6.25 -11.12
N ARG A 122 -10.79 7.34 -11.24
CA ARG A 122 -9.50 7.40 -11.92
C ARG A 122 -8.41 6.95 -10.96
N PHE A 123 -7.39 6.30 -11.50
CA PHE A 123 -6.21 5.90 -10.74
C PHE A 123 -4.94 6.22 -11.55
N ASP A 124 -3.99 6.85 -10.89
CA ASP A 124 -2.67 7.14 -11.44
C ASP A 124 -1.56 6.52 -10.60
N TYR A 125 -0.50 6.10 -11.27
CA TYR A 125 0.71 5.58 -10.67
C TYR A 125 1.94 6.12 -11.40
N LYS A 126 3.03 6.35 -10.66
CA LYS A 126 4.29 6.82 -11.22
C LYS A 126 5.46 6.06 -10.63
N LYS A 127 6.45 5.81 -11.48
CA LYS A 127 7.72 5.20 -11.09
C LYS A 127 8.90 5.97 -11.66
N THR A 128 9.96 6.06 -10.87
CA THR A 128 11.17 6.80 -11.21
C THR A 128 12.39 5.89 -11.12
N TRP A 129 13.27 6.01 -12.11
CA TRP A 129 14.57 5.34 -12.14
C TRP A 129 15.64 6.41 -12.24
N THR A 130 16.71 6.24 -11.46
CA THR A 130 17.78 7.22 -11.38
C THR A 130 19.12 6.54 -11.64
N GLN A 131 19.94 7.16 -12.48
CA GLN A 131 21.28 6.68 -12.77
C GLN A 131 22.30 7.81 -12.64
N ASN A 132 23.44 7.50 -12.01
CA ASN A 132 24.56 8.41 -11.86
C ASN A 132 25.73 7.94 -12.73
N SER A 133 26.40 8.86 -13.43
CA SER A 133 27.68 8.60 -14.12
C SER A 133 28.50 9.89 -14.25
N SER A 134 29.80 9.78 -14.50
CA SER A 134 30.65 10.93 -14.87
C SER A 134 30.43 11.38 -16.31
N ASN A 135 29.80 10.54 -17.15
CA ASN A 135 29.46 10.86 -18.53
C ASN A 135 27.93 10.82 -18.73
N PRO A 136 27.30 11.93 -19.18
CA PRO A 136 25.86 11.97 -19.45
C PRO A 136 25.37 10.88 -20.41
N ILE A 137 26.14 10.57 -21.46
CA ILE A 137 25.76 9.57 -22.47
C ILE A 137 25.73 8.17 -21.85
N ASP A 138 26.69 7.88 -20.97
CA ASP A 138 26.75 6.62 -20.23
C ASP A 138 25.64 6.52 -19.15
N ALA A 139 25.29 7.62 -18.49
CA ALA A 139 24.14 7.64 -17.57
C ALA A 139 22.82 7.34 -18.29
N VAL A 140 22.61 7.91 -19.49
CA VAL A 140 21.41 7.65 -20.30
C VAL A 140 21.41 6.22 -20.85
N SER A 141 22.55 5.69 -21.31
CA SER A 141 22.61 4.32 -21.85
C SER A 141 22.34 3.24 -20.81
N LYS A 142 22.66 3.51 -19.55
CA LYS A 142 22.40 2.65 -18.39
C LYS A 142 21.02 2.87 -17.76
N LEU A 143 20.33 3.96 -18.10
CA LEU A 143 18.96 4.18 -17.66
C LEU A 143 18.04 3.12 -18.27
N ILE A 144 16.96 2.79 -17.56
CA ILE A 144 15.92 1.91 -18.09
C ILE A 144 15.44 2.40 -19.47
N LYS A 145 15.24 1.45 -20.39
CA LYS A 145 14.70 1.76 -21.72
C LYS A 145 13.23 2.16 -21.60
N LYS A 146 12.79 3.04 -22.49
CA LYS A 146 11.40 3.52 -22.52
C LYS A 146 10.38 2.38 -22.49
N ASN A 147 10.53 1.37 -23.36
CA ASN A 147 9.56 0.27 -23.41
C ASN A 147 9.52 -0.49 -22.09
N ASP A 148 10.67 -0.93 -21.58
CA ASP A 148 10.75 -1.66 -20.30
C ASP A 148 10.12 -0.85 -19.15
N ALA A 149 10.40 0.45 -19.08
CA ALA A 149 9.80 1.35 -18.09
C ALA A 149 8.26 1.44 -18.21
N LEU A 150 7.74 1.45 -19.44
CA LEU A 150 6.30 1.46 -19.71
C LEU A 150 5.64 0.13 -19.35
N TYR A 151 6.30 -1.02 -19.59
CA TYR A 151 5.79 -2.31 -19.12
C TYR A 151 5.78 -2.40 -17.60
N ASP A 152 6.89 -2.03 -16.95
CA ASP A 152 7.01 -2.04 -15.49
C ASP A 152 5.92 -1.18 -14.83
N VAL A 153 5.78 0.08 -15.26
CA VAL A 153 4.75 0.97 -14.67
C VAL A 153 3.36 0.43 -14.93
N SER A 154 3.10 -0.17 -16.09
CA SER A 154 1.78 -0.71 -16.41
C SER A 154 1.41 -1.87 -15.50
N TYR A 155 2.32 -2.84 -15.33
CA TYR A 155 2.11 -3.98 -14.44
C TYR A 155 1.91 -3.54 -12.99
N GLU A 156 2.79 -2.65 -12.50
CA GLU A 156 2.72 -2.15 -11.12
C GLU A 156 1.49 -1.28 -10.88
N THR A 157 0.98 -0.55 -11.88
CA THR A 157 -0.30 0.18 -11.76
C THR A 157 -1.45 -0.75 -11.38
N GLY A 158 -1.51 -1.93 -12.01
CA GLY A 158 -2.50 -2.95 -11.69
C GLY A 158 -2.34 -3.48 -10.26
N GLN A 159 -1.10 -3.76 -9.84
CA GLN A 159 -0.81 -4.22 -8.47
C GLN A 159 -1.16 -3.16 -7.41
N GLU A 160 -0.79 -1.91 -7.64
CA GLU A 160 -1.04 -0.80 -6.71
C GLU A 160 -2.54 -0.49 -6.60
N PHE A 161 -3.29 -0.58 -7.71
CA PHE A 161 -4.74 -0.52 -7.65
C PHE A 161 -5.31 -1.71 -6.84
N ALA A 162 -4.85 -2.93 -7.12
CA ALA A 162 -5.26 -4.12 -6.39
C ALA A 162 -5.01 -3.99 -4.88
N MET A 163 -3.88 -3.42 -4.45
CA MET A 163 -3.58 -3.16 -3.02
C MET A 163 -4.56 -2.21 -2.35
N LYS A 164 -5.21 -1.31 -3.10
CA LYS A 164 -6.27 -0.45 -2.54
C LYS A 164 -7.60 -1.17 -2.37
N VAL A 165 -7.83 -2.23 -3.15
CA VAL A 165 -9.08 -3.01 -3.17
C VAL A 165 -9.00 -4.24 -2.24
N ILE A 166 -7.83 -4.83 -2.10
CA ILE A 166 -7.62 -6.04 -1.30
C ILE A 166 -7.20 -5.66 0.13
N PRO A 167 -7.86 -6.19 1.16
CA PRO A 167 -7.26 -6.24 2.48
C PRO A 167 -6.13 -7.27 2.46
N LEU A 168 -4.90 -6.84 2.19
CA LEU A 168 -3.73 -7.70 2.29
C LEU A 168 -3.30 -7.84 3.76
N TYR A 169 -2.88 -9.03 4.15
CA TYR A 169 -2.10 -9.18 5.38
C TYR A 169 -0.70 -8.67 5.11
N TYR A 170 -0.31 -7.60 5.77
CA TYR A 170 1.05 -7.07 5.72
C TYR A 170 1.69 -7.17 7.11
N TRP A 171 2.99 -7.41 7.11
CA TRP A 171 3.77 -7.46 8.34
C TRP A 171 4.04 -6.04 8.80
N GLU A 172 3.58 -5.73 10.00
CA GLU A 172 3.81 -4.45 10.65
C GLU A 172 4.82 -4.60 11.77
N ASN A 173 5.84 -3.74 11.76
CA ASN A 173 6.80 -3.69 12.85
C ASN A 173 6.25 -2.81 13.96
N ARG A 174 6.33 -3.29 15.20
CA ARG A 174 5.98 -2.54 16.41
C ARG A 174 7.13 -2.58 17.37
N ASP A 175 7.42 -1.44 17.97
CA ASP A 175 8.41 -1.36 19.03
C ASP A 175 7.85 -2.00 20.31
N MET A 176 8.73 -2.68 21.03
CA MET A 176 8.44 -3.23 22.36
C MET A 176 9.57 -2.81 23.29
N TYR A 177 9.22 -2.34 24.49
CA TYR A 177 10.23 -2.04 25.49
C TYR A 177 10.82 -3.33 26.06
N LYS A 178 12.16 -3.40 26.09
CA LYS A 178 12.88 -4.51 26.70
C LYS A 178 12.84 -4.46 28.22
N GLY A 179 12.63 -5.62 28.83
CA GLY A 179 12.73 -5.80 30.27
C GLY A 179 14.18 -5.94 30.71
N LYS A 180 14.61 -5.15 31.71
CA LYS A 180 15.98 -5.26 32.23
C LYS A 180 16.16 -6.42 33.22
N LYS A 181 15.17 -6.67 34.08
CA LYS A 181 15.11 -7.74 35.09
C LYS A 181 13.66 -7.97 35.53
N GLY A 182 13.39 -9.14 36.12
CA GLY A 182 12.13 -9.45 36.80
C GLY A 182 10.95 -9.64 35.85
N ASP A 183 9.74 -9.28 36.28
CA ASP A 183 8.52 -9.56 35.53
C ASP A 183 8.43 -8.82 34.19
N MET A 184 9.09 -7.66 34.05
CA MET A 184 9.23 -7.00 32.74
C MET A 184 9.98 -7.87 31.73
N GLU A 185 11.05 -8.54 32.15
CA GLU A 185 11.83 -9.46 31.31
C GLU A 185 11.06 -10.76 31.06
N ARG A 186 10.31 -11.25 32.06
CA ARG A 186 9.43 -12.41 31.90
C ARG A 186 8.37 -12.16 30.82
N GLY A 187 7.70 -11.01 30.86
CA GLY A 187 6.70 -10.63 29.87
C GLY A 187 7.30 -10.49 28.45
N GLU A 188 8.50 -9.93 28.32
CA GLU A 188 9.23 -9.91 27.03
C GLU A 188 9.45 -11.33 26.47
N ARG A 189 9.93 -12.26 27.30
CA ARG A 189 10.14 -13.66 26.87
C ARG A 189 8.83 -14.34 26.46
N GLN A 190 7.74 -14.08 27.19
CA GLN A 190 6.41 -14.60 26.84
C GLN A 190 5.95 -14.08 25.46
N ALA A 191 6.09 -12.78 25.21
CA ALA A 191 5.75 -12.18 23.91
C ALA A 191 6.58 -12.77 22.75
N ILE A 192 7.89 -12.93 22.94
CA ILE A 192 8.78 -13.56 21.95
C ILE A 192 8.39 -15.02 21.69
N ALA A 193 7.97 -15.74 22.74
CA ALA A 193 7.45 -17.11 22.64
C ALA A 193 6.01 -17.19 22.11
N LYS A 194 5.40 -16.06 21.69
CA LYS A 194 4.02 -15.92 21.21
C LYS A 194 2.93 -16.16 22.27
N ASP A 195 3.28 -16.21 23.55
CA ASP A 195 2.34 -16.20 24.68
C ASP A 195 1.94 -14.76 25.00
N TRP A 196 1.19 -14.12 24.09
CA TRP A 196 0.78 -12.72 24.24
C TRP A 196 -0.23 -12.51 25.36
N GLU A 197 -1.06 -13.50 25.69
CA GLU A 197 -1.98 -13.41 26.83
C GLU A 197 -1.24 -13.47 28.17
N GLY A 198 -0.25 -14.36 28.30
CA GLY A 198 0.61 -14.41 29.47
C GLY A 198 1.47 -13.15 29.61
N ALA A 199 2.03 -12.65 28.50
CA ALA A 199 2.78 -11.40 28.48
C ALA A 199 1.92 -10.22 28.96
N PHE A 200 0.68 -10.12 28.44
CA PHE A 200 -0.28 -9.11 28.86
C PHE A 200 -0.52 -9.14 30.38
N LYS A 201 -0.86 -10.31 30.95
CA LYS A 201 -1.10 -10.46 32.39
C LYS A 201 0.11 -10.02 33.22
N THR A 202 1.30 -10.46 32.84
CA THR A 202 2.55 -10.10 33.53
C THR A 202 2.81 -8.59 33.48
N TRP A 203 2.61 -7.92 32.33
CA TRP A 203 2.82 -6.47 32.25
C TRP A 203 1.75 -5.67 33.00
N VAL A 204 0.49 -6.15 33.03
CA VAL A 204 -0.55 -5.56 33.87
C VAL A 204 -0.18 -5.67 35.36
N GLU A 205 0.28 -6.83 35.82
CA GLU A 205 0.78 -7.00 37.20
C GLU A 205 1.90 -6.00 37.52
N VAL A 206 2.87 -5.81 36.61
CA VAL A 206 3.93 -4.82 36.78
C VAL A 206 3.38 -3.40 36.90
N TYR A 207 2.38 -3.04 36.08
CA TYR A 207 1.75 -1.72 36.10
C TYR A 207 1.05 -1.42 37.44
N GLU A 208 0.36 -2.41 38.00
CA GLU A 208 -0.41 -2.27 39.25
C GLU A 208 0.48 -2.32 40.50
N MET A 209 1.54 -3.13 40.49
CA MET A 209 2.41 -3.34 41.67
C MET A 209 3.54 -2.30 41.82
N ASN A 210 3.83 -1.50 40.78
CA ASN A 210 4.86 -0.47 40.85
C ASN A 210 4.27 0.93 41.01
N ASN A 211 4.94 1.76 41.80
CA ASN A 211 4.58 3.18 41.99
C ASN A 211 5.42 4.12 41.11
N LYS A 212 6.41 3.61 40.38
CA LYS A 212 7.30 4.43 39.55
C LYS A 212 6.67 4.64 38.17
N ASN A 213 6.22 5.86 37.90
CA ASN A 213 5.60 6.26 36.64
C ASN A 213 6.31 5.72 35.39
N LYS A 214 7.65 5.82 35.32
CA LYS A 214 8.42 5.33 34.18
C LYS A 214 8.29 3.82 33.94
N ILE A 215 8.23 3.01 35.01
CA ILE A 215 8.05 1.55 34.91
C ILE A 215 6.61 1.24 34.52
N ARG A 216 5.64 1.93 35.13
CA ARG A 216 4.22 1.81 34.79
C ARG A 216 3.97 2.15 33.33
N ALA A 217 4.52 3.25 32.84
CA ALA A 217 4.39 3.67 31.44
C ALA A 217 4.90 2.60 30.47
N ILE A 218 6.08 2.04 30.75
CA ILE A 218 6.68 0.97 29.94
C ILE A 218 5.81 -0.29 29.96
N ALA A 219 5.32 -0.69 31.13
CA ALA A 219 4.46 -1.86 31.28
C ALA A 219 3.12 -1.67 30.55
N ALA A 220 2.48 -0.51 30.70
CA ALA A 220 1.26 -0.15 30.00
C ALA A 220 1.46 -0.11 28.47
N PHE A 221 2.60 0.40 27.99
CA PHE A 221 2.92 0.41 26.57
C PHE A 221 3.01 -1.01 26.00
N ASN A 222 3.74 -1.90 26.68
CA ASN A 222 3.85 -3.29 26.25
C ASN A 222 2.50 -4.04 26.37
N ALA A 223 1.69 -3.74 27.40
CA ALA A 223 0.34 -4.28 27.53
C ALA A 223 -0.56 -3.86 26.35
N ALA A 224 -0.45 -2.61 25.89
CA ALA A 224 -1.14 -2.14 24.69
C ALA A 224 -0.73 -2.93 23.44
N LEU A 225 0.57 -3.20 23.28
CA LEU A 225 1.08 -4.05 22.20
C LEU A 225 0.51 -5.47 22.25
N ALA A 226 0.47 -6.10 23.42
CA ALA A 226 -0.16 -7.42 23.55
C ALA A 226 -1.64 -7.39 23.16
N CYS A 227 -2.40 -6.37 23.59
CA CYS A 227 -3.79 -6.20 23.17
C CYS A 227 -3.94 -6.03 21.66
N GLU A 228 -3.06 -5.25 21.02
CA GLU A 228 -3.05 -5.08 19.56
C GLU A 228 -2.83 -6.42 18.83
N VAL A 229 -1.85 -7.21 19.28
CA VAL A 229 -1.53 -8.53 18.71
C VAL A 229 -2.68 -9.53 18.90
N LEU A 230 -3.37 -9.47 20.03
CA LEU A 230 -4.55 -10.29 20.33
C LEU A 230 -5.82 -9.82 19.61
N GLY A 231 -5.75 -8.74 18.81
CA GLY A 231 -6.90 -8.17 18.10
C GLY A 231 -7.86 -7.36 18.98
N LYS A 232 -7.50 -7.09 20.23
CA LYS A 232 -8.28 -6.32 21.20
C LYS A 232 -7.92 -4.83 21.08
N LEU A 233 -8.22 -4.23 19.92
CA LEU A 233 -7.79 -2.86 19.59
C LEU A 233 -8.33 -1.80 20.57
N TYR A 234 -9.55 -1.98 21.09
CA TYR A 234 -10.11 -1.06 22.09
C TYR A 234 -9.33 -1.08 23.40
N ASP A 235 -8.99 -2.28 23.90
CA ASP A 235 -8.17 -2.43 25.09
C ASP A 235 -6.75 -1.89 24.86
N ALA A 236 -6.19 -2.11 23.66
CA ALA A 236 -4.90 -1.55 23.28
C ALA A 236 -4.90 -0.01 23.41
N GLN A 237 -5.99 0.63 22.98
CA GLN A 237 -6.15 2.08 23.05
C GLN A 237 -6.22 2.58 24.50
N ILE A 238 -6.90 1.86 25.38
CA ILE A 238 -6.94 2.20 26.81
C ILE A 238 -5.54 2.11 27.43
N TRP A 239 -4.80 1.03 27.14
CA TRP A 239 -3.49 0.80 27.72
C TRP A 239 -2.43 1.79 27.21
N ILE A 240 -2.47 2.16 25.93
CA ILE A 240 -1.50 3.12 25.39
C ILE A 240 -1.75 4.54 25.92
N GLN A 241 -3.02 4.91 26.13
CA GLN A 241 -3.38 6.17 26.80
C GLN A 241 -2.87 6.20 28.24
N ARG A 242 -2.99 5.10 28.99
CA ARG A 242 -2.38 4.98 30.33
C ARG A 242 -0.87 5.20 30.26
N ALA A 243 -0.17 4.56 29.31
CA ALA A 243 1.27 4.74 29.14
C ALA A 243 1.66 6.21 28.90
N TYR A 244 0.88 6.92 28.07
CA TYR A 244 1.08 8.35 27.82
C TYR A 244 0.82 9.20 29.07
N ILE A 245 -0.23 8.91 29.85
CA ILE A 245 -0.55 9.64 31.09
C ILE A 245 0.56 9.49 32.14
N GLU A 246 1.17 8.31 32.25
CA GLU A 246 2.21 8.05 33.25
C GLU A 246 3.53 8.83 33.00
N ASP A 247 4.00 8.94 31.75
CA ASP A 247 5.37 9.45 31.42
C ASP A 247 5.40 10.51 30.29
N GLY A 248 4.26 10.85 29.67
CA GLY A 248 4.14 11.95 28.71
C GLY A 248 4.89 11.79 27.37
N LYS A 249 5.43 10.60 27.10
CA LYS A 249 6.29 10.36 25.93
C LYS A 249 5.53 10.36 24.62
N GLU A 250 6.08 11.06 23.64
CA GLU A 250 5.54 11.14 22.28
C GLU A 250 5.39 9.78 21.60
N VAL A 251 6.28 8.81 21.89
CA VAL A 251 6.18 7.45 21.35
C VAL A 251 4.83 6.79 21.69
N ALA A 252 4.30 7.01 22.90
CA ALA A 252 2.99 6.50 23.29
C ALA A 252 1.85 7.22 22.55
N ARG A 253 1.98 8.54 22.34
CA ARG A 253 1.01 9.33 21.58
C ARG A 253 0.95 8.87 20.11
N ASN A 254 2.11 8.72 19.47
CA ASN A 254 2.18 8.27 18.08
C ASN A 254 1.61 6.86 17.94
N TYR A 255 1.85 5.99 18.92
CA TYR A 255 1.28 4.65 18.89
C TYR A 255 -0.25 4.66 19.12
N SER A 256 -0.77 5.54 19.96
CA SER A 256 -2.22 5.80 20.07
C SER A 256 -2.85 6.18 18.73
N ASP A 257 -2.21 7.07 17.96
CA ASP A 257 -2.72 7.47 16.63
C ASP A 257 -2.76 6.29 15.65
N ILE A 258 -1.80 5.36 15.75
CA ILE A 258 -1.78 4.12 14.97
C ILE A 258 -2.97 3.22 15.36
N ILE A 259 -3.24 3.04 16.66
CA ILE A 259 -4.36 2.22 17.12
C ILE A 259 -5.71 2.84 16.71
N ASP A 260 -5.87 4.16 16.82
CA ASP A 260 -7.07 4.87 16.36
C ASP A 260 -7.28 4.77 14.84
N TYR A 261 -6.20 4.80 14.07
CA TYR A 261 -6.27 4.50 12.64
C TYR A 261 -6.75 3.07 12.39
N ARG A 262 -6.19 2.08 13.10
CA ARG A 262 -6.59 0.67 12.96
C ARG A 262 -8.05 0.44 13.36
N LEU A 263 -8.53 1.07 14.43
CA LEU A 263 -9.94 1.02 14.84
C LEU A 263 -10.88 1.53 13.74
N ARG A 264 -10.53 2.67 13.10
CA ARG A 264 -11.29 3.21 11.95
C ARG A 264 -11.27 2.26 10.75
N GLN A 265 -10.14 1.62 10.46
CA GLN A 265 -10.06 0.63 9.39
C GLN A 265 -10.92 -0.60 9.69
N GLN A 266 -10.93 -1.08 10.94
CA GLN A 266 -11.78 -2.20 11.33
C GLN A 266 -13.27 -1.86 11.26
N ALA A 267 -13.66 -0.63 11.63
CA ALA A 267 -15.04 -0.17 11.50
C ALA A 267 -15.50 -0.13 10.03
N LYS A 268 -14.68 0.44 9.14
CA LYS A 268 -14.95 0.45 7.69
C LYS A 268 -15.02 -0.96 7.12
N LEU A 269 -14.14 -1.86 7.56
CA LEU A 269 -14.17 -3.24 7.09
C LEU A 269 -15.47 -3.95 7.48
N LYS A 270 -15.97 -3.73 8.71
CA LYS A 270 -17.25 -4.30 9.16
C LYS A 270 -18.41 -3.83 8.29
N GLU A 271 -18.50 -2.52 8.07
CA GLU A 271 -19.51 -1.90 7.17
C GLU A 271 -19.48 -2.56 5.78
N GLN A 272 -18.30 -2.83 5.23
CA GLN A 272 -18.12 -3.47 3.93
C GLN A 272 -18.38 -4.99 3.89
N THR A 273 -18.55 -5.65 5.03
CA THR A 273 -18.74 -7.12 5.12
C THR A 273 -20.10 -7.52 5.68
N GLU A 274 -20.85 -6.59 6.27
CA GLU A 274 -22.19 -6.82 6.81
C GLU A 274 -23.30 -6.57 5.76
N GLU A 275 -22.96 -6.09 4.55
CA GLU A 275 -23.81 -6.04 3.35
C GLU A 275 -23.63 -7.28 2.44
#